data_AF-A0A167T8P8-F1
#
_entry.id   AF-A0A167T8P8-F1
#
_cell.length_a   1.000
_cell.length_b   1.000
_cell.length_c   1.000
_cell.angle_alpha   90.00
_cell.angle_beta   90.00
_cell.angle_gamma   90.00
#
_symmetry.space_group_name_H-M   'P 1'
#
loop_
_entity.id
_entity.type
_entity.pdbx_description
1 polymer ?
#
loop_
_entity_poly.entity_id
_entity_poly.type
_entity_poly.pdbx_seq_one_letter_code
_entity_poly.pdbx_strand_id
1 'polypeptide(L)'
;MQQGGPFDDTGIFGDTVEPDVHAESSAKHREFYPGAGQTYGRSLSFMDLFNTDQHAKKRVQDPYWPFSSKSDWEMGSWLLRSGLSMQKINDFLRLTMTQTLGLSFRSAKELRNRAEMLPRGPQWKCKPWAVDHPTKHPIKLFYRDPIECLRALFGNPLFADSMHYTPFREFETTAQLVRVYEEWMSGSAAWDIQSKLPEGATVLGTILSSDKTNISIMTGDRAAHPLLISLANISAEVRMKSSQHAFLLLALLPVPKFLEQKVQGILTARLTHACLDFILAPLKAAAALGIMVTDPHGLSRFCFTPCAAYMVDTEEAIMLAGVAGKTSHLTTASYREFGDAFCHEPRTAALTLSQRHIIRHRVHPTADLAEYGIEAKKFRLNGVDLLFWRDWDYFEPSRVFTPEPLHHWHKAFWDHDAKWCIHAVGGAEIDFRFSVTPRRVGFRHFKEGISKLKQVTGREHRDVQRYIIPIIADAVPKEFLIVIRARMDFFYLSQAPILNDNDITAIDAALAEFHQYKQAIMDAGARVGVRGRPIDNWHVPKIEMLQS
;
A
#
# COMPACT_ATOMS: atom_id res chain seq x y z
N MET A 1 -55.78 19.98 31.60
CA MET A 1 -55.37 20.23 33.01
C MET A 1 -54.55 19.02 33.42
N GLN A 2 -53.21 19.08 33.52
CA GLN A 2 -52.44 19.64 34.67
C GLN A 2 -52.88 18.99 35.99
N GLN A 3 -52.07 18.44 36.90
CA GLN A 3 -50.62 18.33 37.23
C GLN A 3 -50.56 17.16 38.28
N GLY A 4 -49.45 16.57 38.74
CA GLY A 4 -48.01 16.82 38.71
C GLY A 4 -47.29 15.66 39.44
N GLY A 5 -45.96 15.54 39.27
CA GLY A 5 -45.09 14.57 39.99
C GLY A 5 -44.80 15.00 41.44
N PRO A 6 -43.68 14.59 42.09
CA PRO A 6 -42.65 13.59 41.73
C PRO A 6 -42.47 12.50 42.83
N PHE A 7 -41.62 11.49 42.58
CA PHE A 7 -41.11 10.58 43.61
C PHE A 7 -39.58 10.66 43.63
N ASP A 8 -39.07 11.13 44.77
CA ASP A 8 -37.70 11.08 45.32
C ASP A 8 -37.95 11.16 46.84
N ASP A 9 -37.28 10.49 47.79
CA ASP A 9 -35.96 9.88 47.86
C ASP A 9 -35.91 9.05 49.18
N THR A 10 -34.77 8.40 49.44
CA THR A 10 -34.21 7.96 50.74
C THR A 10 -34.25 6.46 51.10
N GLY A 11 -33.11 5.82 50.81
CA GLY A 11 -32.65 4.58 51.45
C GLY A 11 -31.12 4.49 51.35
N ILE A 12 -30.42 5.26 52.19
CA ILE A 12 -28.96 5.30 52.30
C ILE A 12 -28.46 4.10 53.12
N PHE A 13 -27.66 3.24 52.48
CA PHE A 13 -26.49 2.52 53.03
C PHE A 13 -25.58 2.32 51.80
N GLY A 14 -24.35 2.82 51.69
CA GLY A 14 -23.34 3.01 52.71
C GLY A 14 -22.13 2.13 52.38
N ASP A 15 -21.62 2.20 51.14
CA ASP A 15 -20.32 1.62 50.77
C ASP A 15 -19.41 2.77 50.31
N THR A 16 -18.49 3.12 51.19
CA THR A 16 -17.33 3.95 50.91
C THR A 16 -16.50 3.30 49.82
N VAL A 17 -16.63 3.79 48.59
CA VAL A 17 -15.62 3.60 47.55
C VAL A 17 -14.43 4.45 47.98
N GLU A 18 -13.37 3.80 48.47
CA GLU A 18 -12.06 4.44 48.59
C GLU A 18 -11.70 5.05 47.23
N PRO A 19 -11.28 6.33 47.16
CA PRO A 19 -10.82 6.89 45.90
C PRO A 19 -9.59 6.12 45.46
N ASP A 20 -9.67 5.50 44.29
CA ASP A 20 -8.53 4.88 43.62
C ASP A 20 -7.45 5.95 43.42
N VAL A 21 -6.38 5.85 44.24
CA VAL A 21 -5.28 6.82 44.31
C VAL A 21 -4.29 6.61 43.14
N HIS A 22 -4.65 5.84 42.11
CA HIS A 22 -3.83 5.61 40.93
C HIS A 22 -4.50 5.99 39.60
N ALA A 23 -5.40 6.96 39.61
CA ALA A 23 -5.79 7.67 38.39
C ALA A 23 -4.74 8.72 37.98
N GLU A 24 -3.47 8.32 37.83
CA GLU A 24 -2.53 9.09 37.01
C GLU A 24 -2.99 8.95 35.56
N SER A 25 -3.71 9.96 35.09
CA SER A 25 -3.96 10.31 33.68
C SER A 25 -3.16 9.45 32.68
N SER A 26 -3.77 8.37 32.19
CA SER A 26 -3.24 7.49 31.12
C SER A 26 -3.27 8.17 29.74
N ALA A 27 -2.86 9.43 29.69
CA ALA A 27 -2.75 10.17 28.45
C ALA A 27 -1.52 9.65 27.70
N LYS A 28 -1.73 9.16 26.47
CA LYS A 28 -0.64 8.80 25.56
C LYS A 28 0.37 9.96 25.48
N HIS A 29 1.65 9.63 25.59
CA HIS A 29 2.72 10.61 25.51
C HIS A 29 3.35 10.58 24.12
N ARG A 30 3.51 11.76 23.51
CA ARG A 30 4.19 11.91 22.22
C ARG A 30 5.44 12.77 22.36
N GLU A 31 6.57 12.18 22.02
CA GLU A 31 7.86 12.87 21.90
C GLU A 31 8.09 13.22 20.43
N PHE A 32 8.20 14.51 20.11
CA PHE A 32 8.47 14.97 18.75
C PHE A 32 9.98 15.15 18.52
N TYR A 33 10.43 14.88 17.29
CA TYR A 33 11.82 15.13 16.91
C TYR A 33 12.16 16.62 17.09
N PRO A 34 13.17 16.97 17.91
CA PRO A 34 13.48 18.35 18.23
C PRO A 34 14.00 19.11 17.00
N GLY A 35 13.50 20.33 16.78
CA GLY A 35 13.98 21.21 15.72
C GLY A 35 13.56 20.82 14.30
N ALA A 36 12.77 19.76 14.09
CA ALA A 36 12.22 19.40 12.79
C ALA A 36 10.93 20.19 12.48
N GLY A 37 10.59 20.29 11.19
CA GLY A 37 9.30 20.87 10.77
C GLY A 37 9.21 22.38 10.92
N GLN A 38 10.32 23.12 10.84
CA GLN A 38 10.30 24.59 10.90
C GLN A 38 9.60 25.18 9.67
N THR A 39 9.08 26.41 9.84
CA THR A 39 8.43 27.17 8.77
C THR A 39 9.25 28.40 8.40
N TYR A 40 9.29 28.71 7.11
CA TYR A 40 10.17 29.73 6.52
C TYR A 40 9.33 30.84 5.86
N GLY A 41 8.36 31.36 6.62
CA GLY A 41 7.43 32.39 6.16
C GLY A 41 6.21 31.84 5.42
N ARG A 42 5.39 32.76 4.88
CA ARG A 42 4.17 32.43 4.15
C ARG A 42 4.45 32.33 2.65
N SER A 43 3.73 31.43 1.99
CA SER A 43 3.68 31.26 0.55
C SER A 43 2.22 31.08 0.13
N LEU A 44 1.93 31.22 -1.16
CA LEU A 44 0.56 31.09 -1.67
C LEU A 44 0.08 29.64 -1.52
N SER A 45 -0.92 29.43 -0.66
CA SER A 45 -1.63 28.15 -0.54
C SER A 45 -2.52 27.89 -1.74
N PHE A 46 -3.08 26.68 -1.84
CA PHE A 46 -4.12 26.39 -2.82
C PHE A 46 -5.30 27.36 -2.71
N MET A 47 -5.75 27.67 -1.48
CA MET A 47 -6.87 28.59 -1.27
C MET A 47 -6.51 30.03 -1.63
N ASP A 48 -5.26 30.46 -1.40
CA ASP A 48 -4.81 31.79 -1.81
C ASP A 48 -4.80 31.90 -3.34
N LEU A 49 -4.25 30.90 -4.04
CA LEU A 49 -4.27 30.84 -5.50
C LEU A 49 -5.70 30.80 -6.05
N PHE A 50 -6.57 29.99 -5.44
CA PHE A 50 -7.98 29.92 -5.80
C PHE A 50 -8.69 31.26 -5.59
N ASN A 51 -8.39 31.97 -4.51
CA ASN A 51 -9.04 33.24 -4.19
C ASN A 51 -8.43 34.44 -4.91
N THR A 52 -7.35 34.25 -5.68
CA THR A 52 -6.68 35.32 -6.44
C THR A 52 -6.65 35.09 -7.94
N ASP A 53 -7.19 33.99 -8.45
CA ASP A 53 -7.24 33.74 -9.89
C ASP A 53 -8.20 34.69 -10.65
N GLN A 54 -8.17 34.60 -11.98
CA GLN A 54 -9.00 35.41 -12.90
C GLN A 54 -10.53 35.34 -12.68
N HIS A 55 -11.01 34.35 -11.93
CA HIS A 55 -12.41 34.09 -11.62
C HIS A 55 -12.77 34.43 -10.17
N ALA A 56 -11.80 34.85 -9.34
CA ALA A 56 -12.02 35.18 -7.93
C ALA A 56 -13.18 36.16 -7.71
N LYS A 57 -13.22 37.26 -8.47
CA LYS A 57 -14.31 38.27 -8.38
C LYS A 57 -15.70 37.68 -8.63
N LYS A 58 -15.80 36.69 -9.53
CA LYS A 58 -17.07 36.00 -9.82
C LYS A 58 -17.46 35.08 -8.66
N ARG A 59 -16.48 34.41 -8.04
CA ARG A 59 -16.71 33.52 -6.90
C ARG A 59 -17.10 34.22 -5.61
N VAL A 60 -16.76 35.50 -5.46
CA VAL A 60 -17.29 36.34 -4.36
C VAL A 60 -18.81 36.52 -4.49
N GLN A 61 -19.33 36.61 -5.71
CA GLN A 61 -20.76 36.76 -5.98
C GLN A 61 -21.50 35.42 -6.01
N ASP A 62 -20.88 34.40 -6.62
CA ASP A 62 -21.39 33.03 -6.70
C ASP A 62 -20.28 32.02 -6.41
N PRO A 63 -20.25 31.41 -5.21
CA PRO A 63 -19.25 30.42 -4.83
C PRO A 63 -19.14 29.22 -5.78
N TYR A 64 -20.16 28.95 -6.59
CA TYR A 64 -20.19 27.82 -7.51
C TYR A 64 -19.69 28.14 -8.91
N TRP A 65 -19.32 29.40 -9.21
CA TRP A 65 -18.77 29.76 -10.51
C TRP A 65 -17.57 28.85 -10.88
N PRO A 66 -17.55 28.21 -12.06
CA PRO A 66 -18.27 28.54 -13.29
C PRO A 66 -19.67 27.94 -13.44
N PHE A 67 -20.22 27.27 -12.43
CA PHE A 67 -21.61 26.84 -12.44
C PHE A 67 -22.51 27.96 -11.91
N SER A 68 -23.79 27.93 -12.23
CA SER A 68 -24.75 28.99 -11.85
C SER A 68 -25.36 28.80 -10.47
N SER A 69 -25.16 27.63 -9.85
CA SER A 69 -25.67 27.27 -8.53
C SER A 69 -25.04 25.96 -8.03
N LYS A 70 -25.32 25.62 -6.77
CA LYS A 70 -24.98 24.32 -6.19
C LYS A 70 -25.56 23.16 -7.02
N SER A 71 -26.85 23.20 -7.35
CA SER A 71 -27.52 22.12 -8.07
C SER A 71 -26.97 21.94 -9.49
N ASP A 72 -26.61 23.06 -10.16
CA ASP A 72 -25.96 23.05 -11.46
C ASP A 72 -24.57 22.40 -11.39
N TRP A 73 -23.79 22.73 -10.36
CA TRP A 73 -22.50 22.08 -10.09
C TRP A 73 -22.66 20.59 -9.75
N GLU A 74 -23.63 20.19 -8.92
CA GLU A 74 -23.86 18.78 -8.56
C GLU A 74 -24.20 17.95 -9.81
N MET A 75 -25.09 18.44 -10.67
CA MET A 75 -25.43 17.81 -11.94
C MET A 75 -24.20 17.69 -12.85
N GLY A 76 -23.44 18.79 -13.01
CA GLY A 76 -22.22 18.79 -13.82
C GLY A 76 -21.15 17.82 -13.31
N SER A 77 -20.90 17.83 -12.00
CA SER A 77 -19.94 16.96 -11.31
C SER A 77 -20.33 15.49 -11.46
N TRP A 78 -21.61 15.15 -11.27
CA TRP A 78 -22.11 13.79 -11.45
C TRP A 78 -21.97 13.34 -12.90
N LEU A 79 -22.37 14.16 -13.88
CA LEU A 79 -22.25 13.83 -15.30
C LEU A 79 -20.78 13.57 -15.71
N LEU A 80 -19.85 14.40 -15.24
CA LEU A 80 -18.42 14.23 -15.51
C LEU A 80 -17.84 12.94 -14.88
N ARG A 81 -18.38 12.51 -13.74
CA ARG A 81 -17.92 11.32 -13.00
C ARG A 81 -18.69 10.04 -13.32
N SER A 82 -19.78 10.13 -14.09
CA SER A 82 -20.70 9.02 -14.38
C SER A 82 -20.12 7.93 -15.31
N GLY A 83 -19.03 8.22 -16.02
CA GLY A 83 -18.49 7.34 -17.06
C GLY A 83 -19.30 7.33 -18.37
N LEU A 84 -20.35 8.15 -18.48
CA LEU A 84 -21.13 8.30 -19.70
C LEU A 84 -20.28 8.89 -20.84
N SER A 85 -20.51 8.40 -22.06
CA SER A 85 -19.90 9.00 -23.25
C SER A 85 -20.43 10.41 -23.46
N MET A 86 -19.67 11.26 -24.15
CA MET A 86 -20.14 12.62 -24.51
C MET A 86 -21.48 12.59 -25.24
N GLN A 87 -21.70 11.57 -26.08
CA GLN A 87 -22.97 11.40 -26.78
C GLN A 87 -24.12 11.13 -25.80
N LYS A 88 -23.94 10.21 -24.84
CA LYS A 88 -24.98 9.93 -23.83
C LYS A 88 -25.26 11.12 -22.92
N ILE A 89 -24.24 11.91 -22.58
CA ILE A 89 -24.43 13.18 -21.86
C ILE A 89 -25.23 14.16 -22.72
N ASN A 90 -24.93 14.30 -24.01
CA ASN A 90 -25.72 15.15 -24.90
C ASN A 90 -27.16 14.67 -25.05
N ASP A 91 -27.39 13.35 -25.16
CA ASP A 91 -28.73 12.77 -25.24
C ASP A 91 -29.52 13.06 -23.95
N PHE A 92 -28.89 12.90 -22.79
CA PHE A 92 -29.46 13.27 -21.49
C PHE A 92 -29.85 14.76 -21.45
N LEU A 93 -28.96 15.67 -21.85
CA LEU A 93 -29.20 17.13 -21.85
C LEU A 93 -30.27 17.60 -22.87
N ARG A 94 -30.69 16.73 -23.79
CA ARG A 94 -31.78 16.98 -24.74
C ARG A 94 -33.15 16.55 -24.23
N LEU A 95 -33.22 15.81 -23.13
CA LEU A 95 -34.51 15.42 -22.55
C LEU A 95 -35.28 16.66 -22.12
N THR A 96 -36.57 16.73 -22.43
CA THR A 96 -37.45 17.87 -22.11
C THR A 96 -37.34 18.29 -20.65
N MET A 97 -37.31 17.33 -19.72
CA MET A 97 -37.15 17.59 -18.29
C MET A 97 -35.80 18.21 -17.93
N THR A 98 -34.70 17.84 -18.60
CA THR A 98 -33.39 18.43 -18.30
C THR A 98 -33.26 19.85 -18.85
N GLN A 99 -33.98 20.17 -19.93
CA GLN A 99 -33.93 21.51 -20.52
C GLN A 99 -34.56 22.57 -19.62
N THR A 100 -35.53 22.18 -18.77
CA THR A 100 -36.18 23.08 -17.80
C THR A 100 -35.32 23.37 -16.56
N LEU A 101 -34.23 22.63 -16.33
CA LEU A 101 -33.40 22.76 -15.11
C LEU A 101 -32.52 24.02 -15.08
N GLY A 102 -32.46 24.80 -16.16
CA GLY A 102 -31.66 26.03 -16.19
C GLY A 102 -30.15 25.82 -16.02
N LEU A 103 -29.63 24.64 -16.39
CA LEU A 103 -28.20 24.30 -16.29
C LEU A 103 -27.35 25.30 -17.06
N SER A 104 -26.15 25.59 -16.54
CA SER A 104 -25.22 26.53 -17.17
C SER A 104 -24.58 25.97 -18.45
N PHE A 105 -24.79 24.69 -18.77
CA PHE A 105 -24.26 24.02 -19.96
C PHE A 105 -25.40 23.30 -20.72
N ARG A 106 -25.33 23.33 -22.06
CA ARG A 106 -26.30 22.67 -22.96
C ARG A 106 -25.71 21.46 -23.69
N SER A 107 -24.41 21.23 -23.56
CA SER A 107 -23.71 20.11 -24.17
C SER A 107 -22.61 19.56 -23.28
N ALA A 108 -22.22 18.31 -23.51
CA ALA A 108 -21.07 17.67 -22.86
C ALA A 108 -19.76 18.46 -23.11
N LYS A 109 -19.65 19.12 -24.28
CA LYS A 109 -18.51 19.98 -24.62
C LYS A 109 -18.49 21.23 -23.74
N GLU A 110 -19.63 21.93 -23.61
CA GLU A 110 -19.73 23.08 -22.71
C GLU A 110 -19.48 22.71 -21.25
N LEU A 111 -20.01 21.57 -20.79
CA LEU A 111 -19.74 21.06 -19.45
C LEU A 111 -18.24 20.85 -19.21
N ARG A 112 -17.53 20.25 -20.16
CA ARG A 112 -16.07 20.08 -20.08
C ARG A 112 -15.33 21.41 -20.10
N ASN A 113 -15.70 22.34 -20.99
CA ASN A 113 -15.09 23.66 -21.03
C ASN A 113 -15.25 24.40 -19.70
N ARG A 114 -16.41 24.28 -19.03
CA ARG A 114 -16.62 24.82 -17.67
C ARG A 114 -15.71 24.14 -16.66
N ALA A 115 -15.62 22.81 -16.67
CA ALA A 115 -14.71 22.10 -15.78
C ALA A 115 -13.24 22.50 -15.98
N GLU A 116 -12.82 22.81 -17.21
CA GLU A 116 -11.48 23.29 -17.54
C GLU A 116 -11.17 24.71 -17.01
N MET A 117 -12.20 25.47 -16.58
CA MET A 117 -12.03 26.75 -15.89
C MET A 117 -11.74 26.59 -14.39
N LEU A 118 -11.94 25.41 -13.82
CA LEU A 118 -11.58 25.11 -12.43
C LEU A 118 -10.05 25.03 -12.29
N PRO A 119 -9.50 25.21 -11.07
CA PRO A 119 -8.08 25.04 -10.81
C PRO A 119 -7.55 23.72 -11.34
N ARG A 120 -6.45 23.80 -12.07
CA ARG A 120 -5.83 22.62 -12.67
C ARG A 120 -5.01 21.89 -11.62
N GLY A 121 -5.15 20.56 -11.61
CA GLY A 121 -4.24 19.68 -10.87
C GLY A 121 -2.96 19.39 -11.66
N PRO A 122 -2.11 18.47 -11.14
CA PRO A 122 -0.91 18.00 -11.82
C PRO A 122 -1.21 17.48 -13.22
N GLN A 123 -0.45 17.95 -14.22
CA GLN A 123 -0.78 17.74 -15.64
C GLN A 123 -0.16 16.48 -16.22
N TRP A 124 -0.90 15.81 -17.11
CA TRP A 124 -0.42 14.66 -17.87
C TRP A 124 0.56 15.07 -18.97
N LYS A 125 1.68 14.35 -19.01
CA LYS A 125 2.71 14.40 -20.04
C LYS A 125 2.75 13.04 -20.75
N CYS A 126 3.08 13.04 -22.03
CA CYS A 126 3.28 11.83 -22.83
C CYS A 126 4.61 11.94 -23.57
N LYS A 127 5.42 10.88 -23.50
CA LYS A 127 6.72 10.82 -24.17
C LYS A 127 6.85 9.47 -24.91
N PRO A 128 7.14 9.46 -26.22
CA PRO A 128 7.59 8.25 -26.91
C PRO A 128 8.88 7.74 -26.26
N TRP A 129 8.96 6.44 -26.01
CA TRP A 129 10.14 5.82 -25.40
C TRP A 129 10.87 4.97 -26.44
N ALA A 130 12.08 5.40 -26.80
CA ALA A 130 12.94 4.62 -27.69
C ALA A 130 13.49 3.40 -26.95
N VAL A 131 13.49 2.25 -27.61
CA VAL A 131 14.07 1.02 -27.11
C VAL A 131 15.00 0.46 -28.18
N ASP A 132 16.15 -0.05 -27.76
CA ASP A 132 17.15 -0.62 -28.67
C ASP A 132 16.70 -1.97 -29.25
N HIS A 133 15.79 -2.65 -28.54
CA HIS A 133 15.21 -3.93 -28.96
C HIS A 133 13.80 -3.71 -29.49
N PRO A 134 13.45 -4.30 -30.65
CA PRO A 134 12.17 -4.07 -31.28
C PRO A 134 11.02 -4.65 -30.43
N THR A 135 9.92 -3.90 -30.38
CA THR A 135 8.67 -4.29 -29.73
C THR A 135 7.54 -4.42 -30.73
N LYS A 136 6.51 -5.21 -30.39
CA LYS A 136 5.31 -5.37 -31.22
C LYS A 136 4.59 -4.05 -31.49
N HIS A 137 4.64 -3.12 -30.52
CA HIS A 137 4.05 -1.79 -30.63
C HIS A 137 5.03 -0.73 -30.08
N PRO A 138 5.05 0.48 -30.64
CA PRO A 138 5.83 1.59 -30.11
C PRO A 138 5.49 1.88 -28.65
N ILE A 139 6.50 2.17 -27.84
CA ILE A 139 6.32 2.44 -26.42
C ILE A 139 6.03 3.93 -26.21
N LYS A 140 5.03 4.22 -25.37
CA LYS A 140 4.74 5.57 -24.87
C LYS A 140 4.65 5.53 -23.35
N LEU A 141 5.31 6.48 -22.70
CA LEU A 141 5.20 6.70 -21.27
C LEU A 141 4.25 7.87 -21.02
N PHE A 142 3.20 7.62 -20.24
CA PHE A 142 2.31 8.67 -19.74
C PHE A 142 2.61 8.89 -18.26
N TYR A 143 2.87 10.14 -17.88
CA TYR A 143 3.30 10.46 -16.52
C TYR A 143 2.90 11.89 -16.15
N ARG A 144 2.93 12.20 -14.86
CA ARG A 144 2.81 13.55 -14.31
C ARG A 144 4.11 13.93 -13.63
N ASP A 145 4.30 15.22 -13.40
CA ASP A 145 5.42 15.68 -12.59
C ASP A 145 5.21 15.24 -11.14
N PRO A 146 6.14 14.46 -10.54
CA PRO A 146 5.93 13.97 -9.19
C PRO A 146 6.00 15.09 -8.14
N ILE A 147 6.69 16.21 -8.40
CA ILE A 147 6.73 17.36 -7.49
C ILE A 147 5.41 18.13 -7.54
N GLU A 148 4.78 18.25 -8.72
CA GLU A 148 3.41 18.79 -8.81
C GLU A 148 2.42 17.89 -8.04
N CYS A 149 2.50 16.57 -8.21
CA CYS A 149 1.68 15.61 -7.45
C CYS A 149 1.90 15.74 -5.93
N LEU A 150 3.16 15.81 -5.50
CA LEU A 150 3.51 15.98 -4.10
C LEU A 150 3.00 17.30 -3.53
N ARG A 151 3.16 18.42 -4.25
CA ARG A 151 2.61 19.74 -3.86
C ARG A 151 1.09 19.73 -3.75
N ALA A 152 0.42 19.05 -4.69
CA ALA A 152 -1.03 18.94 -4.67
C ALA A 152 -1.54 18.13 -3.47
N LEU A 153 -0.82 17.10 -3.04
CA LEU A 153 -1.13 16.34 -1.83
C LEU A 153 -0.80 17.12 -0.56
N PHE A 154 0.42 17.67 -0.47
CA PHE A 154 0.92 18.32 0.73
C PHE A 154 0.20 19.64 1.02
N GLY A 155 -0.11 20.44 0.01
CA GLY A 155 -0.81 21.73 0.16
C GLY A 155 -2.34 21.62 0.17
N ASN A 156 -2.90 20.41 0.26
CA ASN A 156 -4.35 20.22 0.23
C ASN A 156 -4.99 20.67 1.55
N PRO A 157 -5.89 21.67 1.56
CA PRO A 157 -6.56 22.15 2.78
C PRO A 157 -7.39 21.06 3.48
N LEU A 158 -7.86 20.04 2.76
CA LEU A 158 -8.62 18.92 3.36
C LEU A 158 -7.78 18.04 4.28
N PHE A 159 -6.45 18.13 4.20
CA PHE A 159 -5.52 17.34 5.03
C PHE A 159 -4.88 18.16 6.15
N ALA A 160 -5.27 19.43 6.34
CA ALA A 160 -4.66 20.35 7.31
C ALA A 160 -4.57 19.75 8.72
N ASP A 161 -5.67 19.18 9.22
CA ASP A 161 -5.76 18.59 10.56
C ASP A 161 -5.31 17.12 10.60
N SER A 162 -4.76 16.60 9.51
CA SER A 162 -4.38 15.19 9.35
C SER A 162 -2.98 15.05 8.74
N MET A 163 -2.14 16.08 8.87
CA MET A 163 -0.78 16.10 8.35
C MET A 163 0.22 16.15 9.50
N HIS A 164 1.17 15.21 9.50
CA HIS A 164 2.30 15.20 10.42
C HIS A 164 3.52 15.86 9.77
N TYR A 165 4.01 16.94 10.37
CA TYR A 165 5.21 17.66 9.88
C TYR A 165 6.50 17.22 10.56
N THR A 166 6.39 16.57 11.72
CA THR A 166 7.52 16.21 12.57
C THR A 166 7.40 14.74 12.93
N PRO A 167 8.44 13.92 12.71
CA PRO A 167 8.47 12.57 13.23
C PRO A 167 8.29 12.57 14.75
N PHE A 168 7.65 11.53 15.27
CA PHE A 168 7.39 11.42 16.69
C PHE A 168 7.60 9.99 17.18
N ARG A 169 7.70 9.83 18.50
CA ARG A 169 7.63 8.56 19.19
C ARG A 169 6.43 8.63 20.11
N GLU A 170 5.58 7.62 20.05
CA GLU A 170 4.40 7.52 20.89
C GLU A 170 4.62 6.47 21.97
N PHE A 171 4.13 6.76 23.17
CA PHE A 171 4.24 5.88 24.33
C PHE A 171 2.88 5.80 25.02
N GLU A 172 2.58 4.65 25.64
CA GLU A 172 1.32 4.46 26.36
C GLU A 172 1.16 5.43 27.53
N THR A 173 2.27 5.79 28.18
CA THR A 173 2.31 6.67 29.35
C THR A 173 3.51 7.62 29.29
N THR A 174 3.53 8.62 30.17
CA THR A 174 4.65 9.55 30.36
C THR A 174 5.92 8.90 30.90
N ALA A 175 5.83 7.69 31.47
CA ALA A 175 6.99 6.92 31.90
C ALA A 175 7.81 6.36 30.72
N GLN A 176 7.28 6.42 29.50
CA GLN A 176 7.96 6.00 28.26
C GLN A 176 8.47 4.54 28.26
N LEU A 177 7.80 3.66 29.01
CA LEU A 177 8.21 2.26 29.16
C LEU A 177 7.80 1.37 27.99
N VAL A 178 6.68 1.70 27.34
CA VAL A 178 6.11 0.91 26.24
C VAL A 178 5.92 1.84 25.05
N ARG A 179 6.66 1.59 23.97
CA ARG A 179 6.54 2.35 22.73
C ARG A 179 5.38 1.83 21.91
N VAL A 180 4.69 2.76 21.26
CA VAL A 180 3.57 2.54 20.36
C VAL A 180 3.98 2.95 18.94
N TYR A 181 3.62 2.11 17.98
CA TYR A 181 3.84 2.26 16.56
C TYR A 181 2.48 2.24 15.84
N GLU A 182 2.15 3.32 15.17
CA GLU A 182 0.87 3.48 14.46
C GLU A 182 1.12 3.70 12.95
N GLU A 183 1.95 4.69 12.63
CA GLU A 183 2.26 5.05 11.24
C GLU A 183 3.75 5.26 11.01
N TRP A 184 4.15 5.41 9.75
CA TRP A 184 5.55 5.64 9.37
C TRP A 184 6.20 6.82 10.12
N MET A 185 5.46 7.91 10.35
CA MET A 185 5.93 9.09 11.10
C MET A 185 6.18 8.82 12.59
N SER A 186 5.55 7.78 13.16
CA SER A 186 5.81 7.27 14.52
C SER A 186 6.97 6.27 14.58
N GLY A 187 7.35 5.73 13.41
CA GLY A 187 8.34 4.69 13.27
C GLY A 187 9.78 5.20 13.33
N SER A 188 10.72 4.29 13.63
CA SER A 188 12.14 4.63 13.70
C SER A 188 12.71 5.13 12.36
N ALA A 189 12.19 4.65 11.22
CA ALA A 189 12.68 5.06 9.90
C ALA A 189 12.57 6.57 9.66
N ALA A 190 11.42 7.18 9.96
CA ALA A 190 11.22 8.62 9.78
C ALA A 190 12.15 9.43 10.70
N TRP A 191 12.30 8.99 11.96
CA TRP A 191 13.18 9.59 12.96
C TRP A 191 14.66 9.53 12.52
N ASP A 192 15.11 8.37 12.06
CA ASP A 192 16.49 8.12 11.65
C ASP A 192 16.86 8.89 10.38
N ILE A 193 15.91 9.10 9.47
CA ILE A 193 16.11 9.94 8.29
C ILE A 193 16.17 11.40 8.71
N GLN A 194 15.21 11.87 9.52
CA GLN A 194 15.16 13.26 9.99
C GLN A 194 16.43 13.68 10.72
N SER A 195 17.09 12.76 11.45
CA SER A 195 18.36 13.04 12.14
C SER A 195 19.56 13.30 11.21
N LYS A 196 19.43 12.95 9.93
CA LYS A 196 20.46 13.16 8.91
C LYS A 196 20.15 14.37 8.02
N LEU A 197 19.01 15.02 8.22
CA LEU A 197 18.61 16.21 7.48
C LEU A 197 19.10 17.49 8.18
N PRO A 198 19.21 18.62 7.45
CA PRO A 198 19.51 19.92 8.04
C PRO A 198 18.52 20.32 9.15
N GLU A 199 18.98 21.13 10.09
CA GLU A 199 18.12 21.70 11.13
C GLU A 199 16.92 22.44 10.51
N GLY A 200 15.74 22.29 11.11
CA GLY A 200 14.51 22.88 10.61
C GLY A 200 13.88 22.17 9.41
N ALA A 201 14.51 21.15 8.83
CA ALA A 201 13.95 20.41 7.71
C ALA A 201 12.70 19.59 8.10
N THR A 202 11.86 19.33 7.10
CA THR A 202 10.67 18.47 7.18
C THR A 202 10.90 17.21 6.33
N VAL A 203 10.82 16.02 6.92
CA VAL A 203 10.80 14.79 6.14
C VAL A 203 9.41 14.55 5.54
N LEU A 204 9.35 14.38 4.21
CA LEU A 204 8.14 14.05 3.46
C LEU A 204 8.23 12.64 2.86
N GLY A 205 7.73 11.66 3.60
CA GLY A 205 7.80 10.25 3.20
C GLY A 205 6.93 9.97 1.97
N THR A 206 7.56 9.71 0.82
CA THR A 206 6.84 9.38 -0.41
C THR A 206 6.40 7.92 -0.39
N ILE A 207 5.11 7.69 -0.60
CA ILE A 207 4.55 6.34 -0.77
C ILE A 207 4.28 6.12 -2.25
N LEU A 208 4.80 5.01 -2.79
CA LEU A 208 4.51 4.55 -4.14
C LEU A 208 3.66 3.29 -4.09
N SER A 209 2.85 3.06 -5.12
CA SER A 209 2.20 1.78 -5.33
C SER A 209 2.03 1.50 -6.82
N SER A 210 2.22 0.26 -7.23
CA SER A 210 1.88 -0.17 -8.58
C SER A 210 1.34 -1.59 -8.57
N ASP A 211 0.40 -1.83 -9.47
CA ASP A 211 -0.15 -3.16 -9.70
C ASP A 211 -0.53 -3.27 -11.18
N LYS A 212 -0.03 -4.30 -11.84
CA LYS A 212 -0.32 -4.54 -13.25
C LYS A 212 -1.69 -5.19 -13.38
N THR A 213 -2.64 -4.44 -13.91
CA THR A 213 -4.04 -4.85 -14.02
C THR A 213 -4.43 -5.13 -15.47
N ASN A 214 -5.12 -6.25 -15.71
CA ASN A 214 -5.69 -6.57 -17.02
C ASN A 214 -7.00 -5.79 -17.22
N ILE A 215 -7.06 -4.90 -18.22
CA ILE A 215 -8.22 -4.06 -18.51
C ILE A 215 -9.26 -4.79 -19.37
N SER A 216 -8.86 -5.75 -20.21
CA SER A 216 -9.80 -6.58 -20.96
C SER A 216 -9.35 -8.04 -21.06
N ILE A 217 -10.13 -8.95 -20.46
CA ILE A 217 -9.89 -10.39 -20.52
C ILE A 217 -10.42 -10.99 -21.83
N MET A 218 -11.42 -10.37 -22.47
CA MET A 218 -12.15 -10.99 -23.59
C MET A 218 -11.90 -10.38 -24.99
N THR A 219 -11.28 -9.21 -25.13
CA THR A 219 -11.24 -8.51 -26.43
C THR A 219 -9.91 -7.89 -26.84
N GLY A 220 -8.81 -8.11 -26.10
CA GLY A 220 -7.53 -7.60 -26.60
C GLY A 220 -6.29 -7.71 -25.74
N ASP A 221 -6.29 -8.46 -24.63
CA ASP A 221 -5.10 -8.68 -23.78
C ASP A 221 -4.37 -7.35 -23.47
N ARG A 222 -5.17 -6.34 -23.08
CA ARG A 222 -4.66 -5.01 -22.73
C ARG A 222 -4.48 -4.96 -21.22
N ALA A 223 -3.26 -4.67 -20.79
CA ALA A 223 -2.93 -4.39 -19.39
C ALA A 223 -2.63 -2.90 -19.21
N ALA A 224 -2.99 -2.36 -18.05
CA ALA A 224 -2.43 -1.11 -17.54
C ALA A 224 -1.55 -1.42 -16.34
N HIS A 225 -0.51 -0.62 -16.18
CA HIS A 225 0.36 -0.69 -15.02
C HIS A 225 0.41 0.70 -14.37
N PRO A 226 -0.63 1.08 -13.61
CA PRO A 226 -0.66 2.34 -12.89
C PRO A 226 0.44 2.41 -11.84
N LEU A 227 1.12 3.56 -11.79
CA LEU A 227 1.96 3.98 -10.67
C LEU A 227 1.21 5.07 -9.90
N LEU A 228 0.93 4.84 -8.62
CA LEU A 228 0.30 5.78 -7.70
C LEU A 228 1.36 6.41 -6.79
N ILE A 229 1.11 7.64 -6.35
CA ILE A 229 1.91 8.37 -5.35
C ILE A 229 1.03 8.91 -4.22
N SER A 230 1.52 8.86 -2.99
CA SER A 230 0.93 9.44 -1.77
C SER A 230 2.02 9.93 -0.82
N LEU A 231 1.62 10.45 0.35
CA LEU A 231 2.50 10.91 1.43
C LEU A 231 2.20 10.15 2.72
N ALA A 232 3.26 9.68 3.36
CA ALA A 232 3.22 9.06 4.69
C ALA A 232 2.88 10.06 5.81
N ASN A 233 2.98 11.36 5.51
CA ASN A 233 2.66 12.45 6.43
C ASN A 233 1.14 12.64 6.61
N ILE A 234 0.32 12.26 5.64
CA ILE A 234 -1.15 12.30 5.75
C ILE A 234 -1.55 11.12 6.62
N SER A 235 -2.34 11.30 7.69
CA SER A 235 -2.76 10.19 8.56
C SER A 235 -3.42 9.04 7.78
N ALA A 236 -3.17 7.80 8.19
CA ALA A 236 -3.69 6.58 7.60
C ALA A 236 -5.21 6.58 7.55
N GLU A 237 -5.88 7.10 8.58
CA GLU A 237 -7.33 7.19 8.63
C GLU A 237 -7.90 8.01 7.46
N VAL A 238 -7.25 9.12 7.11
CA VAL A 238 -7.64 9.94 5.95
C VAL A 238 -7.13 9.30 4.65
N ARG A 239 -5.88 8.82 4.65
CA ARG A 239 -5.20 8.24 3.48
C ARG A 239 -5.91 7.01 2.93
N MET A 240 -6.50 6.18 3.79
CA MET A 240 -7.20 4.94 3.43
C MET A 240 -8.64 5.17 2.96
N LYS A 241 -9.22 6.35 3.18
CA LYS A 241 -10.56 6.69 2.68
C LYS A 241 -10.46 7.01 1.19
N SER A 242 -10.98 6.13 0.34
CA SER A 242 -10.95 6.31 -1.13
C SER A 242 -11.60 7.62 -1.60
N SER A 243 -12.57 8.15 -0.84
CA SER A 243 -13.21 9.44 -1.08
C SER A 243 -12.31 10.65 -0.88
N GLN A 244 -11.18 10.51 -0.18
CA GLN A 244 -10.27 11.61 0.16
C GLN A 244 -9.21 11.86 -0.91
N HIS A 245 -9.10 10.99 -1.94
CA HIS A 245 -8.15 11.17 -3.04
C HIS A 245 -6.69 11.37 -2.60
N ALA A 246 -6.28 10.75 -1.49
CA ALA A 246 -4.92 10.84 -0.94
C ALA A 246 -3.86 10.07 -1.76
N PHE A 247 -4.27 9.32 -2.78
CA PHE A 247 -3.39 8.73 -3.79
C PHE A 247 -3.67 9.35 -5.16
N LEU A 248 -2.60 9.77 -5.84
CA LEU A 248 -2.65 10.30 -7.20
C LEU A 248 -2.02 9.32 -8.18
N LEU A 249 -2.66 9.10 -9.34
CA LEU A 249 -2.08 8.32 -10.44
C LEU A 249 -0.89 9.05 -11.09
N LEU A 250 0.33 8.75 -10.67
CA LEU A 250 1.55 9.41 -11.13
C LEU A 250 1.90 9.05 -12.58
N ALA A 251 1.79 7.78 -12.96
CA ALA A 251 2.13 7.32 -14.30
C ALA A 251 1.34 6.08 -14.74
N LEU A 252 1.36 5.81 -16.04
CA LEU A 252 1.02 4.53 -16.63
C LEU A 252 2.29 3.92 -17.19
N LEU A 253 2.86 2.95 -16.46
CA LEU A 253 4.07 2.25 -16.86
C LEU A 253 3.80 1.40 -18.11
N PRO A 254 4.73 1.35 -19.07
CA PRO A 254 4.53 0.54 -20.26
C PRO A 254 4.56 -0.96 -19.94
N VAL A 255 3.69 -1.73 -20.62
CA VAL A 255 3.72 -3.19 -20.60
C VAL A 255 4.19 -3.69 -21.98
N PRO A 256 5.51 -3.73 -22.23
CA PRO A 256 6.05 -4.04 -23.55
C PRO A 256 5.85 -5.52 -23.92
N LYS A 257 5.74 -5.77 -25.23
CA LYS A 257 5.91 -7.10 -25.84
C LYS A 257 7.10 -7.03 -26.78
N PHE A 258 8.28 -7.38 -26.29
CA PHE A 258 9.51 -7.43 -27.09
C PHE A 258 9.45 -8.58 -28.10
N LEU A 259 10.06 -8.40 -29.28
CA LEU A 259 10.15 -9.47 -30.27
C LEU A 259 11.20 -10.52 -29.87
N GLU A 260 12.24 -10.09 -29.15
CA GLU A 260 13.31 -10.96 -28.67
C GLU A 260 12.91 -11.71 -27.39
N GLN A 261 12.46 -12.96 -27.56
CA GLN A 261 11.89 -13.74 -26.46
C GLN A 261 12.91 -14.20 -25.41
N LYS A 262 14.16 -14.47 -25.80
CA LYS A 262 15.18 -15.07 -24.91
C LYS A 262 15.55 -14.18 -23.72
N VAL A 263 15.58 -12.87 -23.92
CA VAL A 263 15.96 -11.87 -22.91
C VAL A 263 14.81 -10.93 -22.54
N GLN A 264 13.58 -11.25 -22.94
CA GLN A 264 12.40 -10.40 -22.72
C GLN A 264 12.21 -10.00 -21.25
N GLY A 265 12.48 -10.91 -20.31
CA GLY A 265 12.38 -10.61 -18.87
C GLY A 265 13.34 -9.50 -18.44
N ILE A 266 14.59 -9.56 -18.90
CA ILE A 266 15.63 -8.55 -18.61
C ILE A 266 15.26 -7.22 -19.27
N LEU A 267 14.84 -7.25 -20.53
CA LEU A 267 14.43 -6.06 -21.27
C LEU A 267 13.23 -5.36 -20.61
N THR A 268 12.25 -6.13 -20.16
CA THR A 268 11.06 -5.61 -19.47
C THR A 268 11.45 -4.98 -18.14
N ALA A 269 12.24 -5.67 -17.32
CA ALA A 269 12.72 -5.12 -16.04
C ALA A 269 13.53 -3.84 -16.24
N ARG A 270 14.48 -3.83 -17.20
CA ARG A 270 15.29 -2.64 -17.52
C ARG A 270 14.45 -1.47 -17.99
N LEU A 271 13.44 -1.70 -18.82
CA LEU A 271 12.52 -0.64 -19.24
C LEU A 271 11.75 -0.07 -18.06
N THR A 272 11.19 -0.92 -17.20
CA THR A 272 10.46 -0.48 -16.00
C THR A 272 11.34 0.38 -15.11
N HIS A 273 12.55 -0.09 -14.84
CA HIS A 273 13.54 0.67 -14.07
C HIS A 273 13.88 2.01 -14.73
N ALA A 274 14.11 2.05 -16.05
CA ALA A 274 14.44 3.29 -16.74
C ALA A 274 13.27 4.30 -16.74
N CYS A 275 12.03 3.82 -16.87
CA CYS A 275 10.84 4.65 -16.76
C CYS A 275 10.67 5.21 -15.33
N LEU A 276 10.82 4.37 -14.31
CA LEU A 276 10.77 4.80 -12.91
C LEU A 276 11.88 5.80 -12.60
N ASP A 277 13.11 5.53 -13.07
CA ASP A 277 14.27 6.40 -12.89
C ASP A 277 14.00 7.81 -13.43
N PHE A 278 13.44 7.88 -14.64
CA PHE A 278 13.07 9.14 -15.28
C PHE A 278 11.92 9.86 -14.57
N ILE A 279 10.85 9.14 -14.22
CA ILE A 279 9.67 9.74 -13.55
C ILE A 279 10.06 10.28 -12.17
N LEU A 280 10.85 9.52 -11.41
CA LEU A 280 11.13 9.78 -10.01
C LEU A 280 12.36 10.67 -9.81
N ALA A 281 13.13 10.97 -10.87
CA ALA A 281 14.31 11.84 -10.78
C ALA A 281 14.08 13.16 -10.03
N PRO A 282 12.95 13.89 -10.20
CA PRO A 282 12.69 15.09 -9.40
C PRO A 282 12.55 14.82 -7.89
N LEU A 283 11.98 13.68 -7.49
CA LEU A 283 11.87 13.28 -6.08
C LEU A 283 13.23 12.88 -5.50
N LYS A 284 14.10 12.25 -6.30
CA LYS A 284 15.47 11.95 -5.86
C LYS A 284 16.27 13.23 -5.63
N ALA A 285 16.15 14.19 -6.56
CA ALA A 285 16.79 15.49 -6.40
C ALA A 285 16.28 16.22 -5.13
N ALA A 286 14.97 16.16 -4.87
CA ALA A 286 14.38 16.70 -3.64
C ALA A 286 14.77 15.92 -2.37
N ALA A 287 15.02 14.61 -2.47
CA ALA A 287 15.55 13.81 -1.36
C ALA A 287 17.00 14.13 -1.01
N ALA A 288 17.79 14.59 -1.99
CA ALA A 288 19.20 14.94 -1.80
C ALA A 288 19.41 16.42 -1.41
N LEU A 289 18.69 17.34 -2.08
CA LEU A 289 18.92 18.78 -1.95
C LEU A 289 17.85 19.49 -1.13
N GLY A 290 16.70 18.86 -0.92
CA GLY A 290 15.52 19.49 -0.34
C GLY A 290 14.81 20.45 -1.32
N ILE A 291 13.56 20.77 -1.02
CA ILE A 291 12.72 21.69 -1.79
C ILE A 291 11.82 22.50 -0.86
N MET A 292 11.51 23.74 -1.24
CA MET A 292 10.47 24.51 -0.56
C MET A 292 9.08 24.06 -1.03
N VAL A 293 8.23 23.71 -0.07
CA VAL A 293 6.84 23.27 -0.30
C VAL A 293 5.92 24.03 0.64
N THR A 294 4.79 24.50 0.14
CA THR A 294 3.76 25.18 0.93
C THR A 294 2.80 24.16 1.51
N ASP A 295 2.59 24.22 2.82
CA ASP A 295 1.67 23.36 3.55
C ASP A 295 0.19 23.82 3.39
N PRO A 296 -0.79 23.07 3.91
CA PRO A 296 -2.21 23.40 3.83
C PRO A 296 -2.58 24.75 4.43
N HIS A 297 -1.75 25.30 5.34
CA HIS A 297 -1.98 26.57 6.02
C HIS A 297 -1.29 27.76 5.31
N GLY A 298 -0.62 27.52 4.19
CA GLY A 298 0.13 28.55 3.47
C GLY A 298 1.50 28.83 4.07
N LEU A 299 2.05 27.93 4.90
CA LEU A 299 3.38 28.07 5.47
C LEU A 299 4.40 27.33 4.60
N SER A 300 5.52 27.99 4.33
CA SER A 300 6.61 27.44 3.53
C SER A 300 7.49 26.53 4.39
N ARG A 301 7.80 25.32 3.92
CA ARG A 301 8.62 24.33 4.64
C ARG A 301 9.74 23.82 3.74
N PHE A 302 10.93 23.63 4.33
CA PHE A 302 12.06 23.03 3.65
C PHE A 302 11.98 21.50 3.77
N CYS A 303 11.64 20.84 2.68
CA CYS A 303 11.19 19.45 2.68
C CYS A 303 12.14 18.52 1.91
N PHE A 304 12.36 17.32 2.42
CA PHE A 304 13.11 16.24 1.77
C PHE A 304 12.20 15.04 1.50
N THR A 305 12.37 14.37 0.35
CA THR A 305 11.39 13.39 -0.13
C THR A 305 11.96 11.96 -0.25
N PRO A 306 12.34 11.30 0.87
CA PRO A 306 12.73 9.90 0.83
C PRO A 306 11.53 9.02 0.43
N CYS A 307 11.80 7.81 -0.07
CA CYS A 307 10.74 6.82 -0.27
C CYS A 307 10.45 6.12 1.06
N ALA A 308 9.23 6.30 1.58
CA ALA A 308 8.78 5.68 2.81
C ALA A 308 8.34 4.22 2.60
N ALA A 309 7.63 3.95 1.50
CA ALA A 309 7.16 2.61 1.14
C ALA A 309 6.88 2.53 -0.36
N TYR A 310 7.03 1.34 -0.93
CA TYR A 310 6.58 1.01 -2.28
C TYR A 310 5.74 -0.27 -2.23
N MET A 311 4.42 -0.10 -2.27
CA MET A 311 3.42 -1.16 -2.19
C MET A 311 3.22 -1.86 -3.54
N VAL A 312 3.72 -3.09 -3.64
CA VAL A 312 3.66 -3.94 -4.84
C VAL A 312 3.47 -5.40 -4.43
N ASP A 313 3.08 -6.25 -5.37
CA ASP A 313 3.09 -7.70 -5.12
C ASP A 313 4.52 -8.27 -5.07
N THR A 314 4.67 -9.53 -4.65
CA THR A 314 6.00 -10.15 -4.48
C THR A 314 6.78 -10.25 -5.79
N GLU A 315 6.10 -10.51 -6.92
CA GLU A 315 6.79 -10.66 -8.21
C GLU A 315 7.36 -9.32 -8.68
N GLU A 316 6.58 -8.27 -8.54
CA GLU A 316 7.00 -6.91 -8.84
C GLU A 316 8.05 -6.39 -7.84
N ALA A 317 7.93 -6.71 -6.54
CA ALA A 317 8.95 -6.40 -5.53
C ALA A 317 10.31 -7.01 -5.87
N ILE A 318 10.34 -8.30 -6.25
CA ILE A 318 11.56 -9.00 -6.68
C ILE A 318 12.19 -8.30 -7.88
N MET A 319 11.38 -7.94 -8.89
CA MET A 319 11.85 -7.24 -10.08
C MET A 319 12.43 -5.87 -9.73
N LEU A 320 11.72 -5.07 -8.94
CA LEU A 320 12.12 -3.72 -8.54
C LEU A 320 13.32 -3.69 -7.58
N ALA A 321 13.50 -4.73 -6.75
CA ALA A 321 14.68 -4.89 -5.92
C ALA A 321 15.93 -5.30 -6.74
N GLY A 322 15.78 -5.63 -8.02
CA GLY A 322 16.88 -6.11 -8.87
C GLY A 322 17.22 -7.59 -8.68
N VAL A 323 16.35 -8.34 -8.00
CA VAL A 323 16.58 -9.73 -7.60
C VAL A 323 15.95 -10.69 -8.60
N ALA A 324 16.52 -11.88 -8.76
CA ALA A 324 15.96 -12.94 -9.59
C ALA A 324 16.02 -14.31 -8.93
N GLY A 325 15.32 -15.24 -9.57
CA GLY A 325 15.27 -16.63 -9.17
C GLY A 325 14.35 -16.83 -7.98
N LYS A 326 14.60 -17.90 -7.23
CA LYS A 326 13.82 -18.23 -6.03
C LYS A 326 14.60 -17.75 -4.81
N THR A 327 14.56 -16.44 -4.56
CA THR A 327 15.35 -15.74 -3.54
C THR A 327 14.53 -14.56 -3.03
N SER A 328 14.73 -14.20 -1.77
CA SER A 328 14.04 -13.08 -1.15
C SER A 328 14.51 -11.74 -1.71
N HIS A 329 13.57 -10.79 -1.83
CA HIS A 329 13.88 -9.38 -2.11
C HIS A 329 14.24 -8.60 -0.85
N LEU A 330 13.93 -9.13 0.34
CA LEU A 330 14.19 -8.51 1.64
C LEU A 330 15.51 -9.00 2.25
N THR A 331 15.79 -10.30 2.14
CA THR A 331 16.96 -10.95 2.75
C THR A 331 17.85 -11.64 1.70
N THR A 332 19.01 -12.13 2.13
CA THR A 332 19.88 -12.95 1.29
C THR A 332 19.39 -14.39 1.11
N ALA A 333 18.30 -14.79 1.78
CA ALA A 333 17.78 -16.16 1.77
C ALA A 333 17.43 -16.65 0.35
N SER A 334 17.83 -17.87 0.06
CA SER A 334 17.36 -18.64 -1.09
C SER A 334 16.12 -19.46 -0.73
N TYR A 335 15.47 -20.00 -1.75
CA TYR A 335 14.29 -20.84 -1.56
C TYR A 335 14.49 -22.07 -0.67
N ARG A 336 15.72 -22.54 -0.50
CA ARG A 336 16.06 -23.67 0.39
C ARG A 336 16.03 -23.27 1.87
N GLU A 337 16.19 -21.98 2.12
CA GLU A 337 16.31 -21.36 3.44
C GLU A 337 15.01 -20.67 3.87
N PHE A 338 13.99 -20.59 2.99
CA PHE A 338 12.70 -19.95 3.30
C PHE A 338 11.92 -20.58 4.46
N GLY A 339 12.28 -21.80 4.85
CA GLY A 339 11.70 -22.46 5.99
C GLY A 339 12.38 -22.15 7.31
N ASP A 340 13.52 -21.48 7.31
CA ASP A 340 14.35 -21.32 8.50
C ASP A 340 13.62 -20.51 9.59
N ALA A 341 13.94 -20.81 10.84
CA ALA A 341 13.27 -20.21 12.01
C ALA A 341 13.88 -18.88 12.44
N PHE A 342 14.74 -18.30 11.62
CA PHE A 342 15.43 -17.05 11.89
C PHE A 342 15.42 -16.18 10.63
N CYS A 343 15.50 -14.86 10.83
CA CYS A 343 15.64 -13.90 9.76
C CYS A 343 17.07 -13.95 9.20
N HIS A 344 17.18 -14.08 7.87
CA HIS A 344 18.46 -14.04 7.17
C HIS A 344 18.95 -12.60 7.02
N GLU A 345 20.25 -12.43 6.74
CA GLU A 345 20.85 -11.11 6.56
C GLU A 345 20.08 -10.26 5.53
N PRO A 346 19.81 -8.97 5.84
CA PRO A 346 19.12 -8.08 4.92
C PRO A 346 19.85 -7.97 3.58
N ARG A 347 19.09 -7.99 2.48
CA ARG A 347 19.61 -7.68 1.16
C ARG A 347 19.68 -6.17 0.99
N THR A 348 20.79 -5.59 1.42
CA THR A 348 20.95 -4.13 1.40
C THR A 348 21.12 -3.57 -0.02
N ALA A 349 20.79 -2.29 -0.18
CA ALA A 349 21.11 -1.51 -1.37
C ALA A 349 22.61 -1.62 -1.71
N ALA A 350 23.48 -1.43 -0.71
CA ALA A 350 24.92 -1.48 -0.86
C ALA A 350 25.41 -2.85 -1.38
N LEU A 351 24.91 -3.95 -0.81
CA LEU A 351 25.24 -5.30 -1.27
C LEU A 351 24.87 -5.48 -2.74
N THR A 352 23.63 -5.15 -3.09
CA THR A 352 23.12 -5.31 -4.46
C THR A 352 23.89 -4.46 -5.47
N LEU A 353 24.23 -3.22 -5.13
CA LEU A 353 25.03 -2.33 -6.00
C LEU A 353 26.48 -2.84 -6.16
N SER A 354 27.11 -3.34 -5.09
CA SER A 354 28.47 -3.88 -5.15
C SER A 354 28.57 -5.12 -6.06
N GLN A 355 27.59 -6.03 -5.98
CA GLN A 355 27.52 -7.22 -6.83
C GLN A 355 27.36 -6.84 -8.31
N ARG A 356 26.59 -5.78 -8.60
CA ARG A 356 26.42 -5.26 -9.98
C ARG A 356 27.69 -4.65 -10.53
N HIS A 357 28.46 -3.96 -9.69
CA HIS A 357 29.77 -3.46 -10.10
C HIS A 357 30.69 -4.62 -10.54
N ILE A 358 30.70 -5.73 -9.80
CA ILE A 358 31.46 -6.95 -10.17
C ILE A 358 30.97 -7.52 -11.51
N ILE A 359 29.66 -7.60 -11.73
CA ILE A 359 29.08 -8.12 -12.97
C ILE A 359 29.52 -7.25 -14.17
N ARG A 360 29.45 -5.92 -14.05
CA ARG A 360 29.84 -4.98 -15.12
C ARG A 360 31.31 -5.09 -15.53
N HIS A 361 32.20 -5.43 -14.60
CA HIS A 361 33.62 -5.67 -14.90
C HIS A 361 33.87 -6.97 -15.67
N ARG A 362 32.94 -7.93 -15.60
CA ARG A 362 33.07 -9.22 -16.29
C ARG A 362 32.38 -9.22 -17.65
N VAL A 363 31.18 -8.64 -17.73
CA VAL A 363 30.36 -8.61 -18.95
C VAL A 363 29.77 -7.22 -19.11
N HIS A 364 29.98 -6.60 -20.28
CA HIS A 364 29.42 -5.28 -20.56
C HIS A 364 27.87 -5.35 -20.60
N PRO A 365 27.15 -4.43 -19.93
CA PRO A 365 25.71 -4.55 -19.72
C PRO A 365 24.84 -4.52 -20.98
N THR A 366 25.38 -4.11 -22.12
CA THR A 366 24.65 -4.03 -23.40
C THR A 366 25.30 -4.82 -24.54
N ALA A 367 26.47 -5.43 -24.34
CA ALA A 367 27.17 -6.14 -25.43
C ALA A 367 26.48 -7.49 -25.74
N ASP A 368 26.24 -8.29 -24.71
CA ASP A 368 25.43 -9.51 -24.77
C ASP A 368 24.53 -9.59 -23.53
N LEU A 369 23.23 -9.34 -23.72
CA LEU A 369 22.25 -9.37 -22.62
C LEU A 369 22.03 -10.77 -22.05
N ALA A 370 22.18 -11.81 -22.87
CA ALA A 370 22.00 -13.19 -22.41
C ALA A 370 23.17 -13.58 -21.51
N GLU A 371 24.40 -13.28 -21.92
CA GLU A 371 25.60 -13.50 -21.11
C GLU A 371 25.58 -12.65 -19.83
N TYR A 372 25.20 -11.37 -19.93
CA TYR A 372 25.03 -10.51 -18.76
C TYR A 372 24.00 -11.07 -17.78
N GLY A 373 22.88 -11.58 -18.29
CA GLY A 373 21.85 -12.24 -17.49
C GLY A 373 22.34 -13.52 -16.82
N ILE A 374 23.21 -14.29 -17.46
CA ILE A 374 23.84 -15.49 -16.87
C ILE A 374 24.79 -15.08 -15.74
N GLU A 375 25.63 -14.06 -15.95
CA GLU A 375 26.54 -13.56 -14.92
C GLU A 375 25.76 -12.98 -13.73
N ALA A 376 24.70 -12.21 -13.98
CA ALA A 376 23.85 -11.65 -12.93
C ALA A 376 23.18 -12.72 -12.07
N LYS A 377 22.75 -13.84 -12.67
CA LYS A 377 22.15 -14.97 -11.94
C LYS A 377 23.11 -15.62 -10.95
N LYS A 378 24.43 -15.57 -11.17
CA LYS A 378 25.42 -16.07 -10.18
C LYS A 378 25.32 -15.33 -8.85
N PHE A 379 24.87 -14.07 -8.88
CA PHE A 379 24.60 -13.22 -7.71
C PHE A 379 23.10 -13.17 -7.34
N ARG A 380 22.26 -13.98 -7.99
CA ARG A 380 20.79 -13.99 -7.83
C ARG A 380 20.13 -12.64 -8.22
N LEU A 381 20.69 -11.95 -9.21
CA LEU A 381 20.17 -10.68 -9.73
C LEU A 381 19.50 -10.83 -11.09
N ASN A 382 18.56 -9.93 -11.41
CA ASN A 382 17.70 -10.03 -12.60
C ASN A 382 18.29 -9.43 -13.90
N GLY A 383 19.53 -8.98 -13.87
CA GLY A 383 20.20 -8.41 -15.04
C GLY A 383 19.87 -6.94 -15.31
N VAL A 384 19.22 -6.22 -14.39
CA VAL A 384 19.05 -4.76 -14.49
C VAL A 384 20.36 -4.04 -14.15
N ASP A 385 20.89 -3.29 -15.12
CA ASP A 385 22.15 -2.54 -14.98
C ASP A 385 22.03 -1.11 -14.43
N LEU A 386 20.84 -0.50 -14.47
CA LEU A 386 20.55 0.76 -13.77
C LEU A 386 19.27 0.61 -12.94
N LEU A 387 19.43 0.32 -11.64
CA LEU A 387 18.31 0.23 -10.70
C LEU A 387 17.82 1.63 -10.36
N PHE A 388 16.51 1.85 -10.49
CA PHE A 388 15.89 3.18 -10.32
C PHE A 388 16.16 3.80 -8.94
N TRP A 389 16.42 3.01 -7.91
CA TRP A 389 16.62 3.50 -6.55
C TRP A 389 18.09 3.73 -6.18
N ARG A 390 19.04 3.45 -7.10
CA ARG A 390 20.49 3.48 -6.84
C ARG A 390 21.05 4.80 -6.30
N ASP A 391 20.33 5.89 -6.56
CA ASP A 391 20.69 7.28 -6.30
C ASP A 391 19.51 8.03 -5.64
N TRP A 392 18.60 7.31 -4.99
CA TRP A 392 17.57 7.91 -4.16
C TRP A 392 18.02 7.84 -2.70
N ASP A 393 18.36 8.99 -2.13
CA ASP A 393 18.84 9.07 -0.76
C ASP A 393 17.88 8.41 0.23
N TYR A 394 18.47 7.62 1.15
CA TYR A 394 17.78 6.82 2.17
C TYR A 394 16.90 5.69 1.64
N PHE A 395 16.98 5.33 0.35
CA PHE A 395 16.24 4.20 -0.20
C PHE A 395 16.93 2.88 0.14
N GLU A 396 16.29 2.06 0.96
CA GLU A 396 16.73 0.70 1.28
C GLU A 396 15.68 -0.31 0.76
N PRO A 397 15.95 -1.05 -0.33
CA PRO A 397 15.00 -2.00 -0.92
C PRO A 397 14.41 -3.00 0.07
N SER A 398 15.22 -3.50 1.01
CA SER A 398 14.77 -4.45 2.03
C SER A 398 13.82 -3.85 3.07
N ARG A 399 13.66 -2.53 3.11
CA ARG A 399 12.74 -1.83 4.02
C ARG A 399 11.59 -1.14 3.30
N VAL A 400 11.78 -0.77 2.03
CA VAL A 400 10.78 -0.03 1.25
C VAL A 400 9.76 -0.96 0.58
N PHE A 401 10.18 -2.16 0.15
CA PHE A 401 9.30 -3.16 -0.49
C PHE A 401 8.63 -4.08 0.54
N THR A 402 7.98 -3.48 1.53
CA THR A 402 7.37 -4.20 2.66
C THR A 402 6.31 -5.21 2.21
N PRO A 403 6.20 -6.38 2.87
CA PRO A 403 5.10 -7.30 2.65
C PRO A 403 3.74 -6.63 2.88
N GLU A 404 2.71 -7.07 2.16
CA GLU A 404 1.34 -6.62 2.37
C GLU A 404 0.38 -7.77 2.75
N PRO A 405 -0.70 -7.48 3.52
CA PRO A 405 -1.61 -8.50 4.06
C PRO A 405 -2.28 -9.44 3.08
N LEU A 406 -2.65 -8.96 1.88
CA LEU A 406 -3.49 -9.72 0.97
C LEU A 406 -2.77 -10.96 0.43
N HIS A 407 -1.54 -10.80 -0.03
CA HIS A 407 -0.72 -11.84 -0.66
C HIS A 407 0.04 -12.66 0.38
N HIS A 408 0.57 -12.03 1.43
CA HIS A 408 1.48 -12.68 2.38
C HIS A 408 0.78 -13.32 3.58
N TRP A 409 -0.42 -12.84 3.95
CA TRP A 409 -1.23 -13.48 5.00
C TRP A 409 -2.45 -14.16 4.39
N HIS A 410 -3.36 -13.41 3.77
CA HIS A 410 -4.66 -14.00 3.41
C HIS A 410 -4.59 -15.01 2.26
N LYS A 411 -3.82 -14.71 1.21
CA LYS A 411 -3.57 -15.64 0.11
C LYS A 411 -2.60 -16.74 0.54
N ALA A 412 -1.67 -16.48 1.46
CA ALA A 412 -0.82 -17.53 2.04
C ALA A 412 -1.66 -18.59 2.75
N PHE A 413 -2.58 -18.15 3.61
CA PHE A 413 -3.55 -19.03 4.25
C PHE A 413 -4.28 -19.92 3.25
N TRP A 414 -4.85 -19.33 2.21
CA TRP A 414 -5.64 -20.12 1.26
C TRP A 414 -4.79 -21.09 0.43
N ASP A 415 -3.62 -20.65 -0.03
CA ASP A 415 -2.73 -21.46 -0.87
C ASP A 415 -2.03 -22.58 -0.07
N HIS A 416 -1.96 -22.46 1.26
CA HIS A 416 -1.19 -23.37 2.13
C HIS A 416 -2.02 -23.88 3.30
N ASP A 417 -2.23 -23.08 4.34
CA ASP A 417 -2.87 -23.46 5.59
C ASP A 417 -4.22 -24.16 5.39
N ALA A 418 -5.12 -23.56 4.60
CA ALA A 418 -6.42 -24.13 4.29
C ALA A 418 -6.29 -25.47 3.55
N LYS A 419 -5.30 -25.60 2.66
CA LYS A 419 -5.03 -26.86 1.95
C LYS A 419 -4.50 -27.93 2.89
N TRP A 420 -3.61 -27.58 3.82
CA TRP A 420 -3.14 -28.50 4.85
C TRP A 420 -4.30 -28.97 5.73
N CYS A 421 -5.16 -28.07 6.18
CA CYS A 421 -6.35 -28.40 6.98
C CYS A 421 -7.32 -29.32 6.22
N ILE A 422 -7.63 -29.03 4.95
CA ILE A 422 -8.49 -29.88 4.11
C ILE A 422 -7.90 -31.29 4.00
N HIS A 423 -6.58 -31.41 3.89
CA HIS A 423 -5.91 -32.70 3.75
C HIS A 423 -5.86 -33.48 5.06
N ALA A 424 -5.56 -32.81 6.17
CA ALA A 424 -5.44 -33.42 7.50
C ALA A 424 -6.79 -33.88 8.06
N VAL A 425 -7.85 -33.07 7.89
CA VAL A 425 -9.21 -33.40 8.35
C VAL A 425 -9.93 -34.34 7.38
N GLY A 426 -9.64 -34.22 6.08
CA GLY A 426 -10.39 -34.87 5.01
C GLY A 426 -11.51 -33.97 4.47
N GLY A 427 -11.65 -33.95 3.15
CA GLY A 427 -12.57 -33.03 2.45
C GLY A 427 -14.03 -33.16 2.87
N ALA A 428 -14.52 -34.38 3.11
CA ALA A 428 -15.90 -34.60 3.52
C ALA A 428 -16.19 -34.05 4.93
N GLU A 429 -15.28 -34.31 5.87
CA GLU A 429 -15.43 -33.89 7.26
C GLU A 429 -15.30 -32.37 7.40
N ILE A 430 -14.30 -31.76 6.76
CA ILE A 430 -14.14 -30.30 6.82
C ILE A 430 -15.34 -29.56 6.19
N ASP A 431 -15.88 -30.09 5.09
CA ASP A 431 -17.06 -29.52 4.44
C ASP A 431 -18.31 -29.64 5.31
N PHE A 432 -18.51 -30.79 5.96
CA PHE A 432 -19.60 -30.99 6.92
C PHE A 432 -19.51 -29.98 8.06
N ARG A 433 -18.34 -29.82 8.67
CA ARG A 433 -18.13 -28.87 9.77
C ARG A 433 -18.39 -27.42 9.37
N PHE A 434 -17.94 -27.02 8.18
CA PHE A 434 -18.26 -25.68 7.66
C PHE A 434 -19.76 -25.50 7.41
N SER A 435 -20.45 -26.54 6.92
CA SER A 435 -21.89 -26.50 6.61
C SER A 435 -22.78 -26.28 7.84
N VAL A 436 -22.33 -26.71 9.03
CA VAL A 436 -23.06 -26.58 10.29
C VAL A 436 -22.69 -25.33 11.09
N THR A 437 -21.79 -24.48 10.56
CA THR A 437 -21.46 -23.20 11.21
C THR A 437 -22.69 -22.31 11.36
N PRO A 438 -22.90 -21.66 12.51
CA PRO A 438 -24.01 -20.73 12.69
C PRO A 438 -23.96 -19.61 11.65
N ARG A 439 -25.11 -19.30 11.05
CA ARG A 439 -25.21 -18.15 10.14
C ARG A 439 -25.04 -16.86 10.92
N ARG A 440 -24.11 -16.02 10.48
CA ARG A 440 -23.87 -14.69 11.06
C ARG A 440 -24.04 -13.63 10.00
N VAL A 441 -24.71 -12.52 10.35
CA VAL A 441 -24.89 -11.38 9.46
C VAL A 441 -23.53 -10.82 9.06
N GLY A 442 -23.35 -10.53 7.76
CA GLY A 442 -22.10 -9.98 7.22
C GLY A 442 -21.02 -11.01 6.86
N PHE A 443 -21.17 -12.27 7.29
CA PHE A 443 -20.23 -13.35 7.01
C PHE A 443 -20.77 -14.32 5.98
N ARG A 444 -19.89 -14.82 5.11
CA ARG A 444 -20.26 -15.90 4.21
C ARG A 444 -20.47 -17.19 4.99
N HIS A 445 -21.57 -17.87 4.67
CA HIS A 445 -21.84 -19.22 5.14
C HIS A 445 -21.51 -20.23 4.04
N PHE A 446 -20.77 -21.28 4.39
CA PHE A 446 -20.25 -22.29 3.46
C PHE A 446 -21.10 -23.57 3.52
N LYS A 447 -22.32 -23.50 2.98
CA LYS A 447 -23.29 -24.62 3.03
C LYS A 447 -22.75 -25.92 2.42
N GLU A 448 -21.93 -25.82 1.38
CA GLU A 448 -21.31 -26.97 0.69
C GLU A 448 -19.84 -27.17 1.10
N GLY A 449 -19.40 -26.52 2.18
CA GLY A 449 -18.02 -26.55 2.63
C GLY A 449 -17.07 -25.70 1.79
N ILE A 450 -15.77 -26.02 1.91
CA ILE A 450 -14.66 -25.25 1.32
C ILE A 450 -13.77 -26.07 0.37
N SER A 451 -13.83 -27.40 0.43
CA SER A 451 -12.85 -28.27 -0.22
C SER A 451 -12.87 -28.17 -1.75
N LYS A 452 -14.05 -27.91 -2.33
CA LYS A 452 -14.29 -27.83 -3.78
C LYS A 452 -14.28 -26.40 -4.33
N LEU A 453 -14.07 -25.39 -3.48
CA LEU A 453 -14.08 -23.99 -3.91
C LEU A 453 -12.98 -23.71 -4.94
N LYS A 454 -13.35 -23.02 -6.01
CA LYS A 454 -12.45 -22.57 -7.08
C LYS A 454 -12.61 -21.05 -7.24
N GLN A 455 -11.52 -20.38 -7.64
CA GLN A 455 -11.51 -18.92 -7.89
C GLN A 455 -12.06 -18.11 -6.70
N VAL A 456 -11.58 -18.45 -5.51
CA VAL A 456 -11.96 -17.74 -4.29
C VAL A 456 -11.38 -16.33 -4.26
N THR A 457 -12.16 -15.45 -3.68
CA THR A 457 -11.90 -14.03 -3.45
C THR A 457 -11.22 -13.82 -2.11
N GLY A 458 -10.56 -12.67 -1.92
CA GLY A 458 -9.97 -12.31 -0.62
C GLY A 458 -10.99 -12.24 0.51
N ARG A 459 -12.27 -11.95 0.22
CA ARG A 459 -13.35 -12.01 1.22
C ARG A 459 -13.59 -13.44 1.70
N GLU A 460 -13.64 -14.40 0.77
CA GLU A 460 -13.78 -15.81 1.12
C GLU A 460 -12.58 -16.31 1.94
N HIS A 461 -11.34 -15.91 1.60
CA HIS A 461 -10.16 -16.26 2.40
C HIS A 461 -10.33 -15.84 3.87
N ARG A 462 -10.73 -14.57 4.10
CA ARG A 462 -10.95 -14.04 5.46
C ARG A 462 -12.09 -14.73 6.19
N ASP A 463 -13.18 -15.03 5.49
CA ASP A 463 -14.32 -15.71 6.12
C ASP A 463 -13.94 -17.14 6.54
N VAL A 464 -13.11 -17.86 5.77
CA VAL A 464 -12.59 -19.18 6.16
C VAL A 464 -11.59 -19.09 7.32
N GLN A 465 -10.68 -18.11 7.31
CA GLN A 465 -9.69 -17.90 8.38
C GLN A 465 -10.32 -17.74 9.76
N ARG A 466 -11.48 -17.08 9.85
CA ARG A 466 -12.18 -16.83 11.13
C ARG A 466 -12.66 -18.11 11.81
N TYR A 467 -12.93 -19.15 11.04
CA TYR A 467 -13.49 -20.40 11.55
C TYR A 467 -12.50 -21.57 11.54
N ILE A 468 -11.34 -21.44 10.91
CA ILE A 468 -10.48 -22.60 10.64
C ILE A 468 -10.05 -23.33 11.92
N ILE A 469 -9.71 -22.61 12.98
CA ILE A 469 -9.27 -23.20 14.27
C ILE A 469 -10.37 -24.04 14.93
N PRO A 470 -11.58 -23.50 15.21
CA PRO A 470 -12.65 -24.32 15.78
C PRO A 470 -13.13 -25.42 14.82
N ILE A 471 -13.01 -25.23 13.50
CA ILE A 471 -13.39 -26.26 12.52
C ILE A 471 -12.47 -27.49 12.61
N ILE A 472 -11.16 -27.29 12.73
CA ILE A 472 -10.21 -28.42 12.76
C ILE A 472 -10.01 -28.99 14.17
N ALA A 473 -10.49 -28.31 15.21
CA ALA A 473 -10.41 -28.79 16.60
C ALA A 473 -11.00 -30.21 16.74
N ASP A 474 -10.32 -31.08 17.48
CA ASP A 474 -10.65 -32.51 17.66
C ASP A 474 -10.69 -33.37 16.38
N ALA A 475 -10.37 -32.81 15.20
CA ALA A 475 -10.21 -33.57 13.94
C ALA A 475 -8.76 -33.84 13.55
N VAL A 476 -7.80 -33.19 14.20
CA VAL A 476 -6.38 -33.25 13.89
C VAL A 476 -5.55 -33.47 15.15
N PRO A 477 -4.31 -33.99 15.03
CA PRO A 477 -3.40 -34.08 16.16
C PRO A 477 -3.17 -32.72 16.85
N LYS A 478 -2.89 -32.74 18.15
CA LYS A 478 -2.72 -31.52 18.97
C LYS A 478 -1.66 -30.59 18.38
N GLU A 479 -0.52 -31.13 17.97
CA GLU A 479 0.60 -30.39 17.40
C GLU A 479 0.22 -29.73 16.07
N PHE A 480 -0.63 -30.39 15.26
CA PHE A 480 -1.18 -29.82 14.02
C PHE A 480 -2.12 -28.65 14.32
N LEU A 481 -2.96 -28.77 15.35
CA LEU A 481 -3.82 -27.66 15.78
C LEU A 481 -2.97 -26.46 16.26
N ILE A 482 -1.92 -26.71 17.03
CA ILE A 482 -1.00 -25.67 17.55
C ILE A 482 -0.36 -24.89 16.41
N VAL A 483 0.22 -25.56 15.41
CA VAL A 483 0.90 -24.87 14.31
C VAL A 483 -0.06 -24.01 13.47
N ILE A 484 -1.29 -24.47 13.21
CA ILE A 484 -2.27 -23.66 12.47
C ILE A 484 -2.75 -22.49 13.32
N ARG A 485 -2.95 -22.69 14.64
CA ARG A 485 -3.27 -21.61 15.59
C ARG A 485 -2.18 -20.55 15.60
N ALA A 486 -0.92 -20.95 15.77
CA ALA A 486 0.23 -20.04 15.80
C ALA A 486 0.31 -19.18 14.53
N ARG A 487 0.04 -19.74 13.34
CA ARG A 487 -0.05 -18.96 12.11
C ARG A 487 -1.22 -17.99 12.08
N MET A 488 -2.38 -18.38 12.60
CA MET A 488 -3.53 -17.48 12.68
C MET A 488 -3.26 -16.33 13.66
N ASP A 489 -2.69 -16.64 14.82
CA ASP A 489 -2.29 -15.64 15.82
C ASP A 489 -1.30 -14.64 15.19
N PHE A 490 -0.26 -15.13 14.50
CA PHE A 490 0.67 -14.28 13.76
C PHE A 490 -0.07 -13.39 12.75
N PHE A 491 -0.93 -13.96 11.90
CA PHE A 491 -1.65 -13.18 10.89
C PHE A 491 -2.55 -12.11 11.50
N TYR A 492 -3.29 -12.42 12.57
CA TYR A 492 -4.19 -11.44 13.19
C TYR A 492 -3.43 -10.35 13.94
N LEU A 493 -2.37 -10.70 14.67
CA LEU A 493 -1.54 -9.74 15.38
C LEU A 493 -0.79 -8.81 14.42
N SER A 494 -0.22 -9.34 13.34
CA SER A 494 0.53 -8.55 12.34
C SER A 494 -0.32 -7.58 11.52
N GLN A 495 -1.65 -7.67 11.63
CA GLN A 495 -2.60 -6.77 10.98
C GLN A 495 -3.10 -5.65 11.90
N ALA A 496 -2.64 -5.58 13.15
CA ALA A 496 -3.05 -4.54 14.07
C ALA A 496 -2.65 -3.15 13.51
N PRO A 497 -3.57 -2.17 13.49
CA PRO A 497 -3.29 -0.83 12.99
C PRO A 497 -2.37 -0.04 13.93
N ILE A 498 -2.29 -0.47 15.19
CA ILE A 498 -1.44 0.08 16.24
C ILE A 498 -0.79 -1.12 16.90
N LEU A 499 0.52 -1.09 17.03
CA LEU A 499 1.33 -2.10 17.71
C LEU A 499 2.09 -1.44 18.84
N ASN A 500 2.20 -2.11 19.98
CA ASN A 500 3.19 -1.77 21.00
C ASN A 500 4.28 -2.84 21.10
N ASP A 501 5.26 -2.62 21.96
CA ASP A 501 6.37 -3.58 22.16
C ASP A 501 5.87 -4.96 22.65
N ASN A 502 4.75 -5.04 23.38
CA ASN A 502 4.14 -6.30 23.81
C ASN A 502 3.49 -7.04 22.62
N ASP A 503 2.82 -6.32 21.73
CA ASP A 503 2.23 -6.89 20.51
C ASP A 503 3.33 -7.45 19.60
N ILE A 504 4.45 -6.74 19.44
CA ILE A 504 5.61 -7.20 18.68
C ILE A 504 6.16 -8.50 19.31
N THR A 505 6.29 -8.54 20.63
CA THR A 505 6.71 -9.74 21.36
C THR A 505 5.75 -10.91 21.13
N ALA A 506 4.44 -10.64 21.08
CA ALA A 506 3.43 -11.67 20.80
C ALA A 506 3.49 -12.17 19.35
N ILE A 507 3.76 -11.28 18.38
CA ILE A 507 3.98 -11.65 16.97
C ILE A 507 5.20 -12.58 16.85
N ASP A 508 6.32 -12.23 17.49
CA ASP A 508 7.54 -13.03 17.51
C ASP A 508 7.31 -14.40 18.16
N ALA A 509 6.57 -14.43 19.28
CA ALA A 509 6.22 -15.68 19.96
C ALA A 509 5.33 -16.59 19.08
N ALA A 510 4.34 -16.03 18.38
CA ALA A 510 3.50 -16.77 17.46
C ALA A 510 4.30 -17.34 16.28
N LEU A 511 5.26 -16.58 15.75
CA LEU A 511 6.16 -17.07 14.70
C LEU A 511 7.06 -18.19 15.22
N ALA A 512 7.66 -18.03 16.40
CA ALA A 512 8.49 -19.04 17.03
C ALA A 512 7.72 -20.34 17.27
N GLU A 513 6.48 -20.26 17.77
CA GLU A 513 5.61 -21.42 17.97
C GLU A 513 5.26 -22.10 16.64
N PHE A 514 5.01 -21.33 15.57
CA PHE A 514 4.86 -21.92 14.23
C PHE A 514 6.10 -22.72 13.82
N HIS A 515 7.30 -22.16 13.97
CA HIS A 515 8.54 -22.84 13.59
C HIS A 515 8.85 -24.06 14.46
N GLN A 516 8.46 -24.04 15.73
CA GLN A 516 8.58 -25.18 16.65
C GLN A 516 7.70 -26.35 16.22
N TYR A 517 6.46 -26.09 15.80
CA TYR A 517 5.46 -27.14 15.53
C TYR A 517 5.21 -27.45 14.06
N LYS A 518 5.79 -26.70 13.10
CA LYS A 518 5.54 -26.91 11.66
C LYS A 518 5.79 -28.32 11.15
N GLN A 519 6.67 -29.08 11.78
CA GLN A 519 6.92 -30.48 11.42
C GLN A 519 5.63 -31.33 11.48
N ALA A 520 4.70 -31.02 12.39
CA ALA A 520 3.42 -31.70 12.52
C ALA A 520 2.57 -31.65 11.23
N ILE A 521 2.73 -30.62 10.39
CA ILE A 521 2.05 -30.54 9.08
C ILE A 521 2.57 -31.63 8.13
N MET A 522 3.88 -31.89 8.17
CA MET A 522 4.51 -32.91 7.33
C MET A 522 4.22 -34.31 7.88
N ASP A 523 4.26 -34.48 9.20
CA ASP A 523 3.96 -35.75 9.87
C ASP A 523 2.50 -36.18 9.65
N ALA A 524 1.58 -35.21 9.53
CA ALA A 524 0.18 -35.45 9.15
C ALA A 524 -0.01 -35.75 7.65
N GLY A 525 1.06 -35.76 6.85
CA GLY A 525 1.00 -35.93 5.39
C GLY A 525 0.22 -34.82 4.66
N ALA A 526 0.01 -33.68 5.32
CA ALA A 526 -0.86 -32.62 4.82
C ALA A 526 -0.18 -31.72 3.79
N ARG A 527 1.15 -31.69 3.79
CA ARG A 527 1.95 -30.92 2.85
C ARG A 527 2.15 -31.68 1.54
N VAL A 528 1.23 -31.45 0.61
CA VAL A 528 1.23 -32.13 -0.70
C VAL A 528 1.26 -31.14 -1.87
N GLY A 529 1.82 -31.60 -2.99
CA GLY A 529 1.80 -30.93 -4.27
C GLY A 529 0.70 -31.43 -5.19
N VAL A 530 0.92 -31.24 -6.49
CA VAL A 530 -0.01 -31.68 -7.54
C VAL A 530 -0.22 -33.19 -7.46
N ARG A 531 -1.50 -33.61 -7.52
CA ARG A 531 -1.95 -35.02 -7.38
C ARG A 531 -1.63 -35.65 -6.01
N GLY A 532 -1.53 -34.86 -4.95
CA GLY A 532 -1.36 -35.39 -3.58
C GLY A 532 0.03 -35.94 -3.28
N ARG A 533 1.04 -35.61 -4.09
CA ARG A 533 2.43 -36.04 -3.85
C ARG A 533 3.01 -35.32 -2.63
N PRO A 534 3.61 -36.02 -1.65
CA PRO A 534 4.25 -35.37 -0.51
C PRO A 534 5.32 -34.35 -0.93
N ILE A 535 5.45 -33.26 -0.16
CA ILE A 535 6.50 -32.26 -0.30
C ILE A 535 7.23 -32.14 1.04
N ASP A 536 8.47 -32.62 1.07
CA ASP A 536 9.27 -32.75 2.31
C ASP A 536 10.18 -31.54 2.57
N ASN A 537 9.83 -30.37 2.02
CA ASN A 537 10.62 -29.14 2.15
C ASN A 537 9.74 -27.92 2.39
N TRP A 538 10.32 -26.89 3.01
CA TRP A 538 9.65 -25.62 3.30
C TRP A 538 10.01 -24.51 2.30
N HIS A 539 10.10 -24.84 1.00
CA HIS A 539 10.39 -23.88 -0.06
C HIS A 539 9.17 -22.97 -0.38
N VAL A 540 8.66 -22.27 0.62
CA VAL A 540 7.48 -21.41 0.54
C VAL A 540 7.92 -19.95 0.73
N PRO A 541 7.97 -19.14 -0.34
CA PRO A 541 8.39 -17.74 -0.24
C PRO A 541 7.61 -16.94 0.80
N LYS A 542 6.31 -17.22 0.94
CA LYS A 542 5.44 -16.54 1.90
C LYS A 542 5.74 -16.85 3.37
N ILE A 543 6.56 -17.87 3.68
CA ILE A 543 7.01 -18.14 5.05
C ILE A 543 8.22 -17.26 5.38
N GLU A 544 9.14 -17.10 4.44
CA GLU A 544 10.29 -16.21 4.62
C GLU A 544 9.84 -14.76 4.88
N MET A 545 8.79 -14.31 4.19
CA MET A 545 8.20 -12.98 4.40
C MET A 545 7.53 -12.79 5.77
N LEU A 546 7.40 -13.84 6.59
CA LEU A 546 6.94 -13.71 7.97
C LEU A 546 8.09 -13.33 8.92
N GLN A 547 9.34 -13.58 8.52
CA GLN A 547 10.55 -13.28 9.29
C GLN A 547 11.06 -11.85 9.06
N SER A 548 10.46 -11.13 8.11
CA SER A 548 11.01 -9.92 7.48
C SER A 548 10.30 -8.63 7.87
#